data_AF-A0A1J3F3V0-F1
#
_entry.id   AF-A0A1J3F3V0-F1
#
_cell.length_a   1.000
_cell.length_b   1.000
_cell.length_c   1.000
_cell.angle_alpha   90.00
_cell.angle_beta   90.00
_cell.angle_gamma   90.00
#
_symmetry.space_group_name_H-M   'P 1'
#
loop_
_entity.id
_entity.type
_entity.pdbx_description
1 polymer ?
#
loop_
_entity_poly.entity_id
_entity_poly.type
_entity_poly.pdbx_seq_one_letter_code
_entity_poly.pdbx_strand_id
1 'polypeptide(L)'
;KIVLENEQGRAWDLDLKHSEGGMQTYARPGWRSFCAANRMKQGHYTFKLVQQSGPPIIRLCRAEDNPESEPQPESSSDHFCFHVSVTPSSLEADKLV
;
A
#
# COMPACT_ATOMS: atom_id res chain seq x y z
N LYS A 1 4.02 13.23 -3.08
CA LYS A 1 2.95 13.17 -2.06
C LYS A 1 1.99 12.03 -2.42
N ILE A 2 1.78 11.10 -1.51
CA ILE A 2 0.92 9.92 -1.65
C ILE A 2 -0.12 9.98 -0.54
N VAL A 3 -1.30 9.39 -0.72
CA VAL A 3 -2.30 9.25 0.33
C VAL A 3 -2.42 7.79 0.73
N LEU A 4 -2.30 7.49 2.01
CA LEU A 4 -2.67 6.19 2.57
C LEU A 4 -4.14 6.23 2.97
N GLU A 5 -4.89 5.20 2.58
CA GLU A 5 -6.29 5.07 3.00
C GLU A 5 -6.53 3.73 3.68
N ASN A 6 -7.29 3.73 4.77
CA ASN A 6 -7.69 2.49 5.42
C ASN A 6 -9.08 2.02 4.99
N GLU A 7 -9.48 0.85 5.45
CA GLU A 7 -10.79 0.26 5.16
C GLU A 7 -11.98 1.10 5.64
N GLN A 8 -11.77 2.01 6.60
CA GLN A 8 -12.80 2.93 7.08
C GLN A 8 -12.86 4.23 6.27
N GLY A 9 -12.11 4.34 5.17
CA GLY A 9 -12.01 5.54 4.34
C GLY A 9 -11.24 6.68 4.98
N ARG A 10 -10.53 6.44 6.09
CA ARG A 10 -9.67 7.45 6.71
C ARG A 10 -8.39 7.58 5.91
N ALA A 11 -7.91 8.81 5.76
CA ALA A 11 -6.76 9.14 4.93
C ALA A 11 -5.60 9.73 5.74
N TRP A 12 -4.37 9.42 5.33
CA TRP A 12 -3.13 9.97 5.88
C TRP A 12 -2.21 10.39 4.74
N ASP A 13 -1.69 11.61 4.81
CA ASP A 13 -0.66 12.07 3.88
C ASP A 13 0.66 11.33 4.14
N LEU A 14 1.24 10.80 3.06
CA LEU A 14 2.51 10.09 3.07
C LEU A 14 3.51 10.76 2.12
N ASP A 15 4.70 11.02 2.64
CA ASP A 15 5.85 11.40 1.83
C ASP A 15 6.90 10.30 1.85
N LEU A 16 7.46 10.01 0.68
CA LEU A 16 8.60 9.13 0.51
C LEU A 16 9.86 10.00 0.36
N LYS A 17 10.81 9.83 1.28
CA LYS A 17 12.10 10.52 1.24
C LYS A 17 13.20 9.51 0.92
N HIS A 18 13.88 9.71 -0.18
CA HIS A 18 15.05 8.91 -0.54
C HIS A 18 16.32 9.53 0.05
N SER A 19 17.15 8.71 0.68
CA SER A 19 18.45 9.10 1.21
C SER A 19 19.55 8.49 0.34
N GLU A 20 20.16 9.31 -0.51
CA GLU A 20 21.17 8.91 -1.49
C GLU A 20 22.41 8.28 -0.81
N GLY A 21 22.88 8.86 0.31
CA GLY A 21 24.02 8.31 1.06
C GLY A 21 23.75 7.00 1.82
N GLY A 22 22.51 6.52 1.86
CA GLY A 22 22.12 5.32 2.61
C GLY A 22 21.36 4.28 1.81
N MET A 23 21.11 4.53 0.51
CA MET A 23 20.31 3.67 -0.38
C MET A 23 18.95 3.27 0.23
N GLN A 24 18.34 4.16 1.03
CA GLN A 24 17.12 3.86 1.78
C GLN A 24 16.03 4.88 1.48
N THR A 25 14.82 4.39 1.26
CA THR A 25 13.62 5.20 1.09
C THR A 25 12.76 5.11 2.35
N TYR A 26 12.43 6.25 2.94
CA TYR A 26 11.66 6.34 4.17
C TYR A 26 10.26 6.89 3.92
N ALA A 27 9.25 6.26 4.53
CA ALA A 27 7.87 6.70 4.46
C ALA A 27 7.50 7.54 5.70
N ARG A 28 7.59 8.88 5.59
CA ARG A 28 7.27 9.84 6.67
C ARG A 28 6.95 11.22 6.09
N PRO A 29 5.98 11.97 6.65
CA PRO A 29 5.11 11.65 7.79
C PRO A 29 3.95 10.70 7.41
N GLY A 30 3.08 10.34 8.35
CA GLY A 30 1.83 9.60 8.08
C GLY A 30 1.87 8.08 8.29
N TRP A 31 2.97 7.40 7.95
CA TRP A 31 3.07 5.93 8.06
C TRP A 31 2.83 5.41 9.49
N ARG A 32 3.50 6.00 10.49
CA ARG A 32 3.38 5.55 11.89
C ARG A 32 1.97 5.72 12.45
N SER A 33 1.31 6.84 12.16
CA SER A 33 -0.07 7.11 12.58
C SER A 33 -1.06 6.18 11.89
N PHE A 34 -0.84 5.91 10.60
CA PHE A 34 -1.63 4.94 9.85
C PHE A 34 -1.53 3.54 10.48
N CYS A 35 -0.32 3.06 10.77
CA CYS A 35 -0.14 1.77 11.44
C CYS A 35 -0.83 1.71 12.81
N ALA A 36 -0.70 2.76 13.63
CA ALA A 36 -1.31 2.82 14.95
C ALA A 36 -2.85 2.79 14.87
N ALA A 37 -3.44 3.56 13.95
CA ALA A 37 -4.88 3.62 13.77
C ALA A 37 -5.47 2.29 13.28
N ASN A 38 -4.73 1.58 12.43
CA ASN A 38 -5.13 0.26 11.90
C ASN A 38 -4.70 -0.91 12.77
N ARG A 39 -4.10 -0.64 13.95
CA ARG A 39 -3.58 -1.66 14.88
C ARG A 39 -2.64 -2.66 14.18
N MET A 40 -1.89 -2.16 13.21
CA MET A 40 -0.95 -2.96 12.45
C MET A 40 0.19 -3.41 13.36
N LYS A 41 0.51 -4.70 13.27
CA LYS A 41 1.63 -5.34 13.95
C LYS A 41 2.59 -5.87 12.88
N GLN A 42 3.62 -6.58 13.30
CA GLN A 42 4.42 -7.35 12.36
C GLN A 42 3.54 -8.39 11.65
N GLY A 43 3.58 -8.40 10.32
CA GLY A 43 2.75 -9.27 9.50
C GLY A 43 2.75 -8.86 8.04
N HIS A 44 1.90 -9.52 7.26
CA HIS A 44 1.68 -9.25 5.85
C HIS A 44 0.40 -8.44 5.67
N TYR A 45 0.46 -7.42 4.81
CA TYR A 45 -0.66 -6.53 4.53
C TYR A 45 -0.75 -6.30 3.02
N THR A 46 -1.95 -6.45 2.49
CA THR A 46 -2.23 -6.21 1.07
C THR A 46 -2.70 -4.78 0.90
N PHE A 47 -2.12 -4.09 -0.07
CA PHE A 47 -2.54 -2.75 -0.46
C PHE A 47 -2.84 -2.72 -1.94
N LYS A 48 -3.80 -1.89 -2.33
CA LYS A 48 -4.07 -1.57 -3.74
C LYS A 48 -3.72 -0.13 -4.04
N LEU A 49 -3.15 0.09 -5.22
CA LEU A 49 -2.91 1.42 -5.75
C LEU A 49 -4.14 1.87 -6.53
N VAL A 50 -4.76 2.97 -6.11
CA VAL A 50 -5.88 3.59 -6.80
C VAL A 50 -5.37 4.81 -7.55
N GLN A 51 -5.51 4.77 -8.88
CA GLN A 51 -5.17 5.88 -9.75
C GLN A 51 -6.34 6.86 -9.83
N GLN A 52 -6.07 8.13 -9.62
CA GLN A 52 -7.03 9.23 -9.71
C GLN A 52 -6.34 10.45 -10.32
N SER A 53 -7.10 11.49 -10.64
CA SER A 53 -6.55 12.75 -11.18
C SER A 53 -5.67 13.52 -10.19
N GLY A 54 -5.70 13.15 -8.90
CA GLY A 54 -4.92 13.75 -7.82
C GLY A 54 -3.73 12.88 -7.35
N PRO A 55 -3.24 13.09 -6.12
CA PRO A 55 -2.17 12.26 -5.58
C PRO A 55 -2.59 10.77 -5.55
N PRO A 56 -1.69 9.83 -5.86
CA PRO A 56 -2.02 8.41 -5.84
C PRO A 56 -2.46 7.98 -4.43
N ILE A 57 -3.46 7.09 -4.37
CA ILE A 57 -3.93 6.51 -3.11
C ILE A 57 -3.43 5.08 -3.00
N ILE A 58 -2.77 4.75 -1.89
CA ILE A 58 -2.46 3.38 -1.50
C ILE A 58 -3.48 2.99 -0.42
N ARG A 59 -4.43 2.12 -0.78
CA ARG A 59 -5.52 1.69 0.10
C ARG A 59 -5.24 0.33 0.70
N LEU A 60 -5.43 0.18 2.01
CA LEU A 60 -5.38 -1.11 2.70
C LEU A 60 -6.56 -1.99 2.28
N CYS A 61 -6.27 -3.22 1.86
CA CYS A 61 -7.30 -4.22 1.56
C CYS A 61 -7.70 -4.99 2.81
N ARG A 62 -8.94 -5.49 2.83
CA ARG A 62 -9.46 -6.36 3.89
C ARG A 62 -8.69 -7.68 3.92
N ALA A 63 -8.62 -8.32 5.08
CA ALA A 63 -8.03 -9.65 5.22
C ALA A 63 -8.74 -10.72 4.36
N GLU A 64 -9.99 -10.46 3.96
CA GLU A 64 -10.79 -11.32 3.08
C GLU A 64 -10.33 -11.29 1.60
N ASP A 65 -9.46 -10.34 1.22
CA ASP A 65 -8.78 -10.30 -0.10
C ASP A 65 -7.58 -11.27 -0.16
N ASN A 66 -7.49 -12.23 0.77
CA ASN A 66 -6.55 -13.35 0.69
C ASN A 66 -7.15 -14.41 -0.25
N PRO A 67 -6.51 -14.76 -1.38
CA PRO A 67 -7.03 -15.76 -2.32
C PRO A 67 -7.15 -17.18 -1.74
N GLU A 68 -6.69 -17.41 -0.51
CA GLU A 68 -6.81 -18.69 0.21
C GLU A 68 -8.10 -18.81 1.05
N SER A 69 -8.90 -17.75 1.14
CA SER A 69 -10.20 -17.79 1.85
C SER A 69 -11.32 -18.08 0.84
N GLU A 70 -12.13 -19.11 1.09
CA GLU A 70 -13.22 -19.54 0.19
C GLU A 70 -14.15 -18.38 -0.21
N PRO A 71 -14.67 -18.38 -1.46
CA PRO A 71 -15.40 -17.24 -1.99
C PRO A 71 -16.79 -17.12 -1.35
N GLN A 72 -17.00 -16.07 -0.54
CA GLN A 72 -18.35 -15.55 -0.31
C GLN A 72 -18.76 -14.63 -1.47
N PRO A 73 -20.02 -14.71 -1.94
CA PRO A 73 -20.46 -13.95 -3.10
C PRO A 73 -20.85 -12.55 -2.68
N GLU A 74 -19.99 -11.55 -2.94
CA GLU A 74 -20.45 -10.17 -2.92
C GLU A 74 -19.78 -9.25 -3.94
N SER A 75 -20.65 -8.83 -4.86
CA SER A 75 -20.66 -7.58 -5.60
C SER A 75 -19.42 -7.25 -6.44
N SER A 76 -19.54 -7.60 -7.72
CA SER A 76 -18.87 -6.96 -8.85
C SER A 76 -18.76 -5.44 -8.63
N SER A 77 -17.54 -4.99 -8.39
CA SER A 77 -17.11 -3.66 -8.81
C SER A 77 -15.73 -3.83 -9.41
N ASP A 78 -15.65 -3.59 -10.72
CA ASP A 78 -14.46 -3.63 -11.57
C ASP A 78 -13.33 -2.75 -11.03
N HIS A 79 -12.58 -3.26 -10.07
CA HIS A 79 -11.31 -2.69 -9.65
C HIS A 79 -10.23 -3.71 -9.93
N PHE A 80 -9.51 -3.49 -11.02
CA PHE A 80 -8.33 -4.26 -11.39
C PHE A 80 -7.36 -4.30 -10.20
N CYS A 81 -7.36 -5.41 -9.45
CA CYS A 81 -6.40 -5.66 -8.38
C CYS A 81 -5.10 -6.14 -9.03
N PHE A 82 -4.07 -5.28 -9.03
CA PHE A 82 -2.74 -5.68 -9.41
C PHE A 82 -2.05 -6.32 -8.21
N HIS A 83 -1.85 -7.64 -8.27
CA HIS A 83 -1.04 -8.37 -7.29
C HIS A 83 0.42 -8.30 -7.72
N VAL A 84 1.24 -7.49 -7.04
CA VAL A 84 2.69 -7.44 -7.27
C VAL A 84 3.41 -8.01 -6.06
N SER A 85 4.15 -9.11 -6.26
CA SER A 85 5.06 -9.66 -5.28
C SER A 85 6.44 -9.08 -5.54
N VAL A 86 6.98 -8.32 -4.58
CA VAL A 86 8.33 -7.75 -4.70
C VAL A 86 9.30 -8.63 -3.93
N THR A 87 10.30 -9.19 -4.62
CA THR A 87 11.45 -9.85 -3.98
C THR A 87 12.62 -8.87 -3.87
N PRO A 88 13.61 -9.09 -2.98
CA PRO A 88 14.79 -8.22 -2.91
C PRO A 88 15.49 -8.06 -4.28
N SER A 89 15.50 -9.11 -5.09
CA SER A 89 16.01 -9.09 -6.47
C SER A 89 15.19 -8.23 -7.43
N SER A 90 13.89 -8.04 -7.19
CA SER A 90 13.05 -7.16 -8.01
C SER A 90 13.40 -5.67 -7.86
N LEU A 91 14.06 -5.28 -6.77
CA LEU A 91 14.45 -3.90 -6.50
C LEU A 91 15.79 -3.51 -7.11
N GLU A 92 16.64 -4.48 -7.49
CA GLU A 92 17.96 -4.20 -8.09
C GLU A 92 17.86 -3.71 -9.55
N ALA A 93 16.77 -4.03 -10.25
CA ALA A 93 16.56 -3.68 -11.64
C ALA A 93 15.89 -2.31 -11.86
N ASP A 94 15.34 -1.71 -10.80
CA ASP A 94 14.60 -0.44 -10.90
C ASP A 94 15.59 0.73 -10.74
N LYS A 95 16.39 0.96 -11.78
CA LYS A 95 17.18 2.20 -11.89
C LYS A 95 16.23 3.33 -12.27
N LEU A 96 16.06 4.29 -11.35
CA LEU A 96 15.53 5.61 -11.67
C LEU A 96 16.43 6.24 -12.74
N VAL A 97 15.93 6.34 -13.98
CA VAL A 97 16.53 7.14 -15.05
C VAL A 97 16.24 8.61 -14.80
#